data_AF-M7A9F4-F1
#
_entry.id   AF-M7A9F4-F1
#
_cell.length_a   1.000
_cell.length_b   1.000
_cell.length_c   1.000
_cell.angle_alpha   90.00
_cell.angle_beta   90.00
_cell.angle_gamma   90.00
#
_symmetry.space_group_name_H-M   'P 1'
#
loop_
_entity.id
_entity.type
_entity.pdbx_description
1 polymer ?
#
loop_
_entity_poly.entity_id
_entity_poly.type
_entity_poly.pdbx_seq_one_letter_code
_entity_poly.pdbx_strand_id
1 'polypeptide(L)'
;MGESSSFLEVLGEYNGIFTFTGFHISPFIARYKGSFLFNTNPEEVERFILLDLNLLESSPFYSIRIRRSGANEIEIYYFDLKEGLLWGATGRIIVNFLGEHAHFNREPIFVEPNLSSPPFFDPSRKFSRKN
;
A
#
# COMPACT_ATOMS: atom_id res chain seq x y z
N MET A 1 13.75 11.23 0.00
CA MET A 1 13.05 12.50 -0.35
C MET A 1 13.86 13.77 -0.04
N GLY A 2 14.99 13.70 0.70
CA GLY A 2 15.90 14.85 0.87
C GLY A 2 15.46 15.92 1.87
N GLU A 3 14.44 15.66 2.68
CA GLU A 3 13.88 16.64 3.62
C GLU A 3 14.63 16.74 4.94
N SER A 4 14.61 17.96 5.49
CA SER A 4 15.10 18.21 6.85
C SER A 4 14.12 17.64 7.87
N SER A 5 14.67 17.02 8.94
CA SER A 5 13.87 16.55 10.08
C SER A 5 13.10 17.67 10.77
N SER A 6 13.51 18.93 10.61
CA SER A 6 12.78 20.10 11.15
C SER A 6 11.36 20.25 10.58
N PHE A 7 11.08 19.67 9.41
CA PHE A 7 9.73 19.66 8.81
C PHE A 7 8.87 18.49 9.27
N LEU A 8 9.39 17.61 10.13
CA LEU A 8 8.69 16.44 10.64
C LEU A 8 8.45 16.58 12.14
N GLU A 9 7.20 16.36 12.55
CA GLU A 9 6.85 16.13 13.95
C GLU A 9 6.41 14.69 14.09
N VAL A 10 7.29 13.85 14.64
CA VAL A 10 7.00 12.44 14.88
C VAL A 10 5.98 12.34 16.02
N LEU A 11 4.84 11.71 15.73
CA LEU A 11 3.76 11.50 16.69
C LEU A 11 3.99 10.24 17.54
N GLY A 12 4.66 9.24 16.95
CA GLY A 12 5.01 7.99 17.63
C GLY A 12 5.33 6.85 16.67
N GLU A 13 5.73 5.73 17.24
CA GLU A 13 5.80 4.44 16.55
C GLU A 13 4.39 3.86 16.38
N TYR A 14 4.10 3.33 15.20
CA TYR A 14 2.89 2.55 14.93
C TYR A 14 3.20 1.05 15.01
N ASN A 15 2.15 0.23 15.12
CA ASN A 15 2.28 -1.21 15.30
C ASN A 15 3.20 -1.83 14.23
N GLY A 16 4.25 -2.51 14.70
CA GLY A 16 5.20 -3.21 13.86
C GLY A 16 4.56 -4.37 13.11
N ILE A 17 5.08 -4.68 11.92
CA ILE A 17 4.63 -5.82 11.13
C ILE A 17 5.79 -6.73 10.75
N PHE A 18 5.55 -8.04 10.77
CA PHE A 18 6.46 -9.02 10.19
C PHE A 18 6.11 -9.24 8.72
N THR A 19 7.10 -9.13 7.83
CA THR A 19 6.93 -9.49 6.43
C THR A 19 6.98 -11.01 6.26
N PHE A 20 6.35 -11.51 5.19
CA PHE A 20 6.43 -12.93 4.82
C PHE A 20 7.80 -13.38 4.29
N THR A 21 8.77 -12.46 4.26
CA THR A 21 10.18 -12.68 3.90
C THR A 21 11.10 -12.68 5.12
N GLY A 22 10.56 -12.62 6.34
CA GLY A 22 11.34 -12.75 7.58
C GLY A 22 11.91 -11.44 8.12
N PHE A 23 11.41 -10.28 7.66
CA PHE A 23 11.82 -8.98 8.17
C PHE A 23 10.78 -8.41 9.14
N HIS A 24 11.23 -7.54 10.04
CA HIS A 24 10.39 -6.74 10.92
C HIS A 24 10.42 -5.28 10.47
N ILE A 25 9.25 -4.66 10.30
CA ILE A 25 9.09 -3.26 9.94
C ILE A 25 8.50 -2.53 11.15
N SER A 26 9.18 -1.47 11.62
CA SER A 26 8.70 -0.52 12.63
C SER A 26 8.30 0.80 11.97
N PRO A 27 7.02 1.01 11.64
CA PRO A 27 6.54 2.25 11.04
C PRO A 27 6.46 3.38 12.07
N PHE A 28 6.76 4.61 11.65
CA PHE A 28 6.55 5.82 12.45
C PHE A 28 5.54 6.73 11.76
N ILE A 29 4.66 7.34 12.55
CA ILE A 29 3.70 8.34 12.07
C ILE A 29 4.27 9.72 12.38
N ALA A 30 4.30 10.60 11.39
CA ALA A 30 4.75 11.97 11.54
C ALA A 30 3.79 12.94 10.87
N ARG A 31 3.59 14.10 11.50
CA ARG A 31 2.97 15.26 10.86
C ARG A 31 4.05 15.99 10.06
N TYR A 32 3.86 16.06 8.74
CA TYR A 32 4.72 16.83 7.86
C TYR A 32 4.26 18.30 7.78
N LYS A 33 5.19 19.25 7.88
CA LYS A 33 4.94 20.70 7.90
C LYS A 33 5.58 21.45 6.73
N GLY A 34 6.17 20.73 5.77
CA GLY A 34 6.79 21.31 4.59
C GLY A 34 5.80 21.57 3.46
N SER A 35 6.33 21.90 2.28
CA SER A 35 5.57 22.26 1.08
C SER A 35 5.19 21.07 0.18
N PHE A 36 5.67 19.87 0.51
CA PHE A 36 5.63 18.67 -0.34
C PHE A 36 6.41 18.80 -1.66
N LEU A 37 7.34 19.77 -1.74
CA LEU A 37 8.29 19.91 -2.84
C LEU A 37 9.60 19.22 -2.47
N PHE A 38 9.68 17.92 -2.77
CA PHE A 38 10.79 17.09 -2.36
C PHE A 38 11.96 17.13 -3.36
N ASN A 39 13.19 17.11 -2.85
CA ASN A 39 14.40 16.90 -3.64
C ASN A 39 14.77 15.41 -3.66
N THR A 40 14.21 14.67 -4.62
CA THR A 40 14.38 13.22 -4.72
C THR A 40 15.69 12.83 -5.38
N ASN A 41 16.29 11.73 -4.93
CA ASN A 41 17.37 11.06 -5.66
C ASN A 41 16.78 10.19 -6.77
N PRO A 42 16.99 10.51 -8.07
CA PRO A 42 16.38 9.76 -9.18
C PRO A 42 16.91 8.32 -9.31
N GLU A 43 18.07 7.99 -8.74
CA GLU A 43 18.60 6.62 -8.71
C GLU A 43 17.83 5.71 -7.73
N GLU A 44 17.07 6.29 -6.82
CA GLU A 44 16.32 5.58 -5.77
C GLU A 44 14.80 5.76 -5.93
N VAL A 45 14.36 6.96 -6.31
CA VAL A 45 12.96 7.35 -6.34
C VAL A 45 12.59 7.81 -7.75
N GLU A 46 11.81 6.98 -8.45
CA GLU A 46 11.26 7.33 -9.77
C GLU A 46 10.28 8.50 -9.68
N ARG A 47 9.36 8.45 -8.69
CA ARG A 47 8.37 9.49 -8.42
C ARG A 47 7.84 9.40 -6.99
N PHE A 48 7.25 10.49 -6.51
CA PHE A 48 6.44 10.49 -5.30
C PHE A 48 4.99 10.83 -5.62
N ILE A 49 4.08 10.41 -4.74
CA ILE A 49 2.66 10.70 -4.85
C ILE A 49 2.17 11.28 -3.53
N LEU A 50 1.21 12.19 -3.60
CA LEU A 50 0.41 12.60 -2.46
C LEU A 50 -0.90 11.82 -2.54
N LEU A 51 -1.07 10.86 -1.64
CA LEU A 51 -2.27 10.04 -1.58
C LEU A 51 -3.25 10.66 -0.58
N ASP A 52 -4.37 11.16 -1.09
CA ASP A 52 -5.52 11.46 -0.24
C ASP A 52 -6.14 10.14 0.24
N LEU A 53 -6.08 9.90 1.54
CA LEU A 53 -6.57 8.65 2.15
C LEU A 53 -8.08 8.47 1.95
N ASN A 54 -8.86 9.55 1.76
CA ASN A 54 -10.29 9.44 1.46
C ASN A 54 -10.55 8.75 0.11
N LEU A 55 -9.61 8.83 -0.84
CA LEU A 55 -9.74 8.13 -2.12
C LEU A 55 -9.79 6.61 -1.93
N LEU A 56 -9.21 6.09 -0.85
CA LEU A 56 -9.21 4.65 -0.56
C LEU A 56 -10.61 4.13 -0.19
N GLU A 57 -11.57 5.00 0.16
CA GLU A 57 -12.95 4.57 0.41
C GLU A 57 -13.67 4.13 -0.87
N SER A 58 -13.32 4.73 -2.02
CA SER A 58 -13.97 4.46 -3.31
C SER A 58 -13.08 3.75 -4.32
N SER A 59 -11.76 3.67 -4.06
CA SER A 59 -10.82 2.99 -4.96
C SER A 59 -11.11 1.49 -5.09
N PRO A 60 -10.89 0.87 -6.26
CA PRO A 60 -10.96 -0.58 -6.40
C PRO A 60 -10.03 -1.26 -5.39
N PHE A 61 -10.58 -2.19 -4.61
CA PHE A 61 -9.91 -2.82 -3.48
C PHE A 61 -10.01 -4.34 -3.60
N TYR A 62 -8.85 -4.99 -3.69
CA TYR A 62 -8.73 -6.42 -3.94
C TYR A 62 -7.84 -7.10 -2.90
N SER A 63 -8.00 -8.42 -2.78
CA SER A 63 -7.13 -9.25 -1.96
C SER A 63 -6.81 -10.58 -2.63
N ILE A 64 -5.56 -11.00 -2.48
CA ILE A 64 -5.08 -12.33 -2.86
C ILE A 64 -4.74 -13.09 -1.59
N ARG A 65 -5.25 -14.31 -1.48
CA ARG A 65 -4.88 -15.26 -0.43
C ARG A 65 -3.97 -16.36 -0.98
N ILE A 66 -2.80 -16.49 -0.39
CA ILE A 66 -1.80 -17.50 -0.77
C ILE A 66 -1.64 -18.47 0.38
N ARG A 67 -1.96 -19.74 0.12
CA ARG A 67 -1.68 -20.84 1.05
C ARG A 67 -0.28 -21.38 0.79
N ARG A 68 0.61 -21.27 1.78
CA ARG A 68 1.91 -21.95 1.77
C ARG A 68 1.78 -23.22 2.62
N SER A 69 2.28 -24.34 2.11
CA SER A 69 2.26 -25.62 2.85
C SER A 69 2.94 -25.45 4.21
N GLY A 70 2.23 -25.75 5.30
CA GLY A 70 2.76 -25.68 6.67
C GLY A 70 2.90 -24.27 7.27
N ALA A 71 2.40 -23.21 6.60
CA ALA A 71 2.41 -21.85 7.13
C ALA A 71 1.01 -21.23 7.13
N ASN A 72 0.84 -20.15 7.90
CA ASN A 72 -0.41 -19.38 7.93
C ASN A 72 -0.75 -18.83 6.53
N GLU A 73 -2.05 -18.71 6.26
CA GLU A 73 -2.56 -18.10 5.03
C GLU A 73 -2.05 -16.65 4.92
N ILE A 74 -1.47 -16.33 3.77
CA ILE A 74 -0.94 -15.00 3.47
C ILE A 74 -2.02 -14.22 2.75
N GLU A 75 -2.40 -13.07 3.30
CA GLU A 75 -3.35 -12.16 2.66
C GLU A 75 -2.64 -10.87 2.23
N ILE A 76 -2.73 -10.55 0.93
CA ILE A 76 -2.12 -9.37 0.33
C ILE A 76 -3.22 -8.46 -0.19
N TYR A 77 -3.19 -7.19 0.22
CA TYR A 77 -4.16 -6.17 -0.19
C TYR A 77 -3.63 -5.35 -1.36
N TYR A 78 -4.54 -4.96 -2.25
CA TYR A 78 -4.25 -4.13 -3.42
C TYR A 78 -5.31 -3.04 -3.56
N PHE A 79 -4.87 -1.78 -3.64
CA PHE A 79 -5.69 -0.71 -4.21
C PHE A 79 -5.20 -0.40 -5.62
N ASP A 80 -6.11 -0.41 -6.59
CA ASP A 80 -5.84 0.03 -7.96
C ASP A 80 -6.10 1.53 -8.05
N LEU A 81 -5.04 2.32 -7.94
CA LEU A 81 -5.10 3.79 -7.98
C LEU A 81 -4.71 4.28 -9.37
N LYS A 82 -5.11 5.50 -9.70
CA LYS A 82 -4.68 6.15 -10.95
C LYS A 82 -3.15 6.24 -11.06
N GLU A 83 -2.48 6.37 -9.92
CA GLU A 83 -1.03 6.49 -9.77
C GLU A 83 -0.32 5.14 -9.85
N GLY A 84 -1.06 4.03 -9.83
CA GLY A 84 -0.55 2.66 -9.83
C GLY A 84 -1.07 1.83 -8.66
N LEU A 85 -0.54 0.61 -8.52
CA LEU A 85 -0.94 -0.29 -7.44
C LEU A 85 -0.33 0.14 -6.11
N LEU A 86 -1.18 0.31 -5.09
CA LEU A 86 -0.76 0.35 -3.68
C LEU A 86 -0.96 -1.03 -3.06
N TRP A 87 0.12 -1.71 -2.70
CA TRP A 87 0.08 -3.12 -2.30
C TRP A 87 1.23 -3.51 -1.35
N GLY A 88 1.29 -4.80 -1.02
CA GLY A 88 2.38 -5.39 -0.23
C GLY A 88 2.41 -4.91 1.21
N ALA A 89 3.61 -4.76 1.78
CA ALA A 89 3.78 -4.29 3.16
C ALA A 89 3.17 -2.89 3.37
N THR A 90 3.35 -1.98 2.41
CA THR A 90 2.78 -0.63 2.46
C THR A 90 1.25 -0.67 2.47
N GLY A 91 0.63 -1.45 1.57
CA GLY A 91 -0.81 -1.62 1.55
C GLY A 91 -1.36 -2.19 2.86
N ARG A 92 -0.66 -3.18 3.44
CA ARG A 92 -1.03 -3.77 4.74
C ARG A 92 -0.98 -2.77 5.88
N ILE A 93 0.10 -1.97 5.98
CA ILE A 93 0.23 -0.94 7.02
C ILE A 93 -0.91 0.07 6.93
N ILE A 94 -1.25 0.53 5.72
CA ILE A 94 -2.33 1.52 5.51
C ILE A 94 -3.70 0.94 5.87
N VAL A 95 -4.02 -0.29 5.43
CA VAL A 95 -5.31 -0.93 5.77
C VAL A 95 -5.45 -1.11 7.28
N ASN A 96 -4.41 -1.61 7.96
CA ASN A 96 -4.43 -1.78 9.41
C ASN A 96 -4.64 -0.42 10.11
N PHE A 97 -3.85 0.59 9.74
CA PHE A 97 -3.92 1.92 10.34
C PHE A 97 -5.32 2.54 10.19
N LEU A 98 -5.90 2.46 9.00
CA LEU A 98 -7.24 3.01 8.74
C LEU A 98 -8.35 2.20 9.42
N GLY A 99 -8.21 0.87 9.52
CA GLY A 99 -9.16 0.04 10.26
C GLY A 99 -9.18 0.39 11.75
N GLU A 100 -8.00 0.64 12.32
CA GLU A 100 -7.84 0.96 13.75
C GLU A 100 -8.23 2.41 14.10
N HIS A 101 -7.99 3.37 13.20
CA HIS A 101 -8.08 4.80 13.52
C HIS A 101 -9.09 5.60 12.68
N ALA A 102 -9.64 5.05 11.60
CA ALA A 102 -10.51 5.77 10.65
C ALA A 102 -11.77 5.00 10.24
N HIS A 103 -12.16 3.95 10.98
CA HIS A 103 -13.35 3.12 10.69
C HIS A 103 -13.39 2.55 9.27
N PHE A 104 -12.23 2.25 8.69
CA PHE A 104 -12.18 1.62 7.37
C PHE A 104 -12.58 0.15 7.46
N ASN A 105 -13.82 -0.15 7.07
CA ASN A 105 -14.44 -1.47 7.18
C ASN A 105 -14.75 -2.10 5.80
N ARG A 106 -14.01 -1.72 4.76
CA ARG A 106 -14.25 -2.26 3.41
C ARG A 106 -13.74 -3.68 3.33
N GLU A 107 -14.57 -4.57 2.80
CA GLU A 107 -14.16 -5.92 2.43
C GLU A 107 -13.52 -5.91 1.03
N PRO A 108 -12.32 -6.49 0.85
CA PRO A 108 -11.69 -6.57 -0.46
C PRO A 108 -12.39 -7.60 -1.35
N ILE A 109 -12.32 -7.37 -2.66
CA ILE A 109 -12.72 -8.37 -3.65
C ILE A 109 -11.60 -9.42 -3.73
N PHE A 110 -11.91 -10.67 -3.38
CA PHE A 110 -10.95 -11.76 -3.48
C PHE A 110 -10.71 -12.19 -4.94
N VAL A 111 -9.44 -12.34 -5.30
CA VAL A 111 -9.00 -12.71 -6.64
C VAL A 111 -7.91 -13.77 -6.59
N GLU A 112 -7.88 -14.64 -7.59
CA GLU A 112 -6.80 -15.62 -7.72
C GLU A 112 -5.54 -14.98 -8.34
N PRO A 113 -4.34 -15.36 -7.88
CA PRO A 113 -3.09 -14.82 -8.41
C PRO A 113 -2.78 -15.40 -9.80
N ASN A 114 -2.60 -14.57 -10.82
CA ASN A 114 -2.24 -15.00 -12.18
C ASN A 114 -0.71 -15.16 -12.36
N LEU A 115 -0.05 -15.91 -11.49
CA LEU A 115 1.42 -16.05 -11.41
C LEU A 115 2.05 -16.83 -12.57
N SER A 116 1.25 -17.35 -13.50
CA SER A 116 1.69 -18.18 -14.62
C SER A 116 2.05 -17.39 -15.88
N SER A 117 1.55 -16.17 -16.06
CA SER A 117 1.83 -15.35 -17.24
C SER A 117 1.53 -13.87 -17.01
N PRO A 118 2.35 -12.94 -17.55
CA PRO A 118 2.11 -11.51 -17.41
C PRO A 118 0.82 -11.03 -18.12
N PRO A 119 0.22 -9.91 -17.69
CA PRO A 119 0.65 -9.09 -16.54
C PRO A 119 0.30 -9.76 -15.20
N PHE A 120 1.28 -9.91 -14.30
CA PHE A 120 1.06 -10.46 -12.96
C PHE A 120 0.26 -9.44 -12.13
N PHE A 121 -0.93 -9.84 -11.68
CA PHE A 121 -2.09 -9.09 -11.18
C PHE A 121 -2.64 -8.02 -12.15
N ASP A 122 -3.86 -8.23 -12.68
CA ASP A 122 -4.52 -7.36 -13.66
C ASP A 122 -6.01 -7.09 -13.32
N PRO A 123 -6.28 -6.19 -12.36
CA PRO A 123 -7.64 -5.84 -11.95
C PRO A 123 -8.43 -4.98 -12.97
N SER A 124 -7.86 -4.56 -14.11
CA SER A 124 -8.53 -3.61 -15.02
C SER A 124 -8.39 -3.81 -16.54
N ARG A 125 -7.50 -4.66 -17.10
CA ARG A 125 -7.48 -4.84 -18.58
C ARG A 125 -8.62 -5.68 -19.16
N LYS A 126 -9.47 -6.33 -18.36
CA LYS A 126 -10.67 -7.03 -18.88
C LYS A 126 -11.89 -6.13 -19.11
N PHE A 127 -11.91 -4.87 -18.67
CA PHE A 127 -13.09 -4.00 -18.82
C PHE A 127 -12.87 -2.67 -19.56
N SER A 128 -11.68 -2.42 -20.12
CA SER A 128 -11.45 -1.27 -21.00
C SER A 128 -10.73 -1.65 -22.30
N ARG A 129 -11.25 -2.64 -23.03
CA ARG A 129 -11.22 -2.70 -24.51
C ARG A 129 -12.46 -3.42 -25.04
N LYS A 130 -13.60 -2.73 -24.99
CA LYS A 130 -14.67 -2.85 -25.98
C LYS A 130 -15.25 -1.44 -26.18
N ASN A 131 -14.60 -0.71 -27.07
CA ASN A 131 -15.18 0.00 -28.22
C ASN A 131 -14.02 0.60 -29.01
#